data_AF-A0A1G1W9G6-F1
#
_entry.id   AF-A0A1G1W9G6-F1
#
_cell.length_a   1.000
_cell.length_b   1.000
_cell.length_c   1.000
_cell.angle_alpha   90.00
_cell.angle_beta   90.00
_cell.angle_gamma   90.00
#
_symmetry.space_group_name_H-M   'P 1'
#
loop_
_entity.id
_entity.type
_entity.pdbx_description
1 polymer ?
#
loop_
_entity_poly.entity_id
_entity_poly.type
_entity_poly.pdbx_seq_one_letter_code
_entity_poly.pdbx_strand_id
1 'polypeptide(L)'
;MTKRRKAAETVTIEDKTFEELDPIYQTAIEMRIEGHRYWEIAIKVKREEKTVRDWFTSDRGILYKSYQQRRKEWVEENEALIKEMQDQFKDASVDAMKALRRRIKAGHVLASINMLDRAGFQPVQKVEDISPSKVVFIYNTPKKKK
;
A
#
# COMPACT_ATOMS: atom_id res chain seq x y z
N MET A 1 25.55 45.40 37.80
CA MET A 1 24.45 45.04 36.88
C MET A 1 24.80 43.75 36.15
N THR A 2 24.34 42.62 36.68
CA THR A 2 24.62 41.28 36.17
C THR A 2 23.62 40.94 35.07
N LYS A 3 24.07 40.95 33.81
CA LYS A 3 23.27 40.46 32.67
C LYS A 3 23.04 38.95 32.85
N ARG A 4 21.89 38.56 33.40
CA ARG A 4 21.37 37.19 33.33
C ARG A 4 21.15 36.87 31.85
N ARG A 5 22.03 36.06 31.27
CA ARG A 5 21.77 35.40 29.98
C ARG A 5 20.54 34.52 30.19
N LYS A 6 19.44 34.82 29.50
CA LYS A 6 18.32 33.88 29.34
C LYS A 6 18.92 32.63 28.69
N ALA A 7 18.83 31.49 29.37
CA ALA A 7 19.06 30.21 28.73
C ALA A 7 18.03 30.11 27.60
N ALA A 8 18.51 30.10 26.35
CA ALA A 8 17.66 29.73 25.23
C ALA A 8 17.25 28.28 25.47
N GLU A 9 15.96 28.06 25.67
CA GLU A 9 15.35 26.74 25.65
C GLU A 9 15.74 26.08 24.31
N THR A 10 16.74 25.20 24.35
CA THR A 10 17.08 24.37 23.20
C THR A 10 15.99 23.33 23.10
N VAL A 11 14.90 23.67 22.39
CA VAL A 11 13.90 22.68 21.96
C VAL A 11 14.65 21.63 21.16
N THR A 12 14.93 20.50 21.80
CA THR A 12 15.59 19.35 21.20
C THR A 12 14.66 18.79 20.14
N ILE A 13 15.18 18.64 18.91
CA ILE A 13 14.44 18.17 17.72
C ILE A 13 13.68 16.85 17.98
N GLU A 14 14.16 16.07 18.95
CA GLU A 14 13.63 14.78 19.37
C GLU A 14 12.15 14.79 19.79
N ASP A 15 11.60 15.92 20.23
CA ASP A 15 10.19 16.01 20.66
C ASP A 15 9.30 16.74 19.66
N LYS A 16 9.84 17.11 18.49
CA LYS A 16 9.06 17.75 17.43
C LYS A 16 8.23 16.74 16.66
N THR A 17 6.99 17.13 16.39
CA THR A 17 6.12 16.38 15.47
C THR A 17 6.65 16.49 14.03
N PHE A 18 6.23 15.59 13.14
CA PHE A 18 6.69 15.56 11.75
C PHE A 18 6.51 16.91 11.04
N GLU A 19 5.40 17.60 11.29
CA GLU A 19 5.07 18.90 10.70
C GLU A 19 6.00 20.04 11.16
N GLU A 20 6.62 19.90 12.33
CA GLU A 20 7.50 20.91 12.95
C GLU A 20 8.99 20.71 12.58
N LEU A 21 9.30 19.65 11.86
CA LEU A 21 10.66 19.34 11.41
C LEU A 21 11.08 20.21 10.22
N ASP A 22 12.39 20.44 10.09
CA ASP A 22 12.92 21.06 8.88
C ASP A 22 12.57 20.20 7.64
N PRO A 23 12.31 20.83 6.48
CA PRO A 23 11.92 20.12 5.26
C PRO A 23 12.89 18.99 4.85
N ILE A 24 14.18 19.16 5.15
CA ILE A 24 15.21 18.14 4.87
C ILE A 24 14.92 16.85 5.66
N TYR A 25 14.53 16.97 6.92
CA TYR A 25 14.22 15.84 7.79
C TYR A 25 12.87 15.22 7.44
N GLN A 26 11.90 16.05 7.05
CA GLN A 26 10.61 15.57 6.53
C GLN A 26 10.83 14.68 5.30
N THR A 27 11.58 15.16 4.30
CA THR A 27 11.94 14.38 3.11
C THR A 27 12.67 13.09 3.49
N ALA A 28 13.60 13.13 4.44
CA ALA A 28 14.31 11.93 4.88
C ALA A 28 13.37 10.89 5.50
N ILE A 29 12.40 11.33 6.31
CA ILE A 29 11.39 10.45 6.94
C ILE A 29 10.45 9.86 5.87
N GLU A 30 9.95 10.67 4.94
CA GLU A 30 9.08 10.22 3.85
C GLU A 30 9.76 9.14 3.01
N MET A 31 10.97 9.41 2.53
CA MET A 31 11.74 8.43 1.77
C MET A 31 12.00 7.16 2.58
N ARG A 32 12.19 7.28 3.90
CA ARG A 32 12.38 6.12 4.75
C ARG A 32 11.12 5.27 4.88
N ILE A 33 9.95 5.90 4.97
CA ILE A 33 8.64 5.22 4.99
C ILE A 33 8.37 4.51 3.66
N GLU A 34 8.72 5.14 2.54
CA GLU A 34 8.63 4.56 1.19
C GLU A 34 9.58 3.36 0.97
N GLY A 35 10.54 3.14 1.87
CA GLY A 35 11.45 2.00 1.84
C GLY A 35 12.80 2.27 1.18
N HIS A 36 13.15 3.53 0.92
CA HIS A 36 14.45 3.90 0.38
C HIS A 36 15.60 3.52 1.31
N ARG A 37 16.75 3.21 0.70
CA ARG A 37 17.99 2.89 1.42
C ARG A 37 18.66 4.17 1.92
N TYR A 38 19.43 4.09 3.01
CA TYR A 38 20.08 5.27 3.61
C TYR A 38 21.00 6.03 2.66
N TRP A 39 21.68 5.34 1.74
CA TRP A 39 22.54 5.98 0.74
C TRP A 39 21.74 6.81 -0.28
N GLU A 40 20.51 6.39 -0.64
CA GLU A 40 19.63 7.14 -1.55
C GLU A 40 19.13 8.42 -0.87
N ILE A 41 18.74 8.29 0.40
CA ILE A 41 18.32 9.42 1.24
C ILE A 41 19.48 10.41 1.38
N ALA A 42 20.69 9.92 1.69
CA ALA A 42 21.91 10.72 1.83
C ALA A 42 22.23 11.56 0.58
N ILE A 43 22.11 10.96 -0.62
CA ILE A 43 22.24 11.69 -1.89
C ILE A 43 21.20 12.81 -1.99
N LYS A 44 19.93 12.50 -1.68
CA LYS A 44 18.84 13.48 -1.77
C LYS A 44 19.01 14.65 -0.80
N VAL A 45 19.37 14.38 0.45
CA VAL A 45 19.52 15.40 1.50
C VAL A 45 20.90 16.05 1.53
N LYS A 46 21.82 15.63 0.65
CA LYS A 46 23.21 16.11 0.58
C LYS A 46 23.93 16.00 1.93
N ARG A 47 23.86 14.81 2.53
CA ARG A 47 24.55 14.44 3.78
C ARG A 47 25.26 13.10 3.61
N GLU A 48 26.11 12.77 4.57
CA GLU A 48 26.78 11.48 4.61
C GLU A 48 25.80 10.37 5.01
N GLU A 49 25.92 9.18 4.42
CA GLU A 49 25.08 8.02 4.76
C GLU A 49 25.13 7.72 6.26
N LYS A 50 26.32 7.82 6.87
CA LYS A 50 26.50 7.60 8.31
C LYS A 50 25.62 8.55 9.13
N THR A 51 25.62 9.84 8.80
CA THR A 51 24.77 10.84 9.48
C THR A 51 23.29 10.51 9.33
N VAL A 52 22.86 10.13 8.13
CA VAL A 52 21.46 9.74 7.89
C VAL A 52 21.09 8.48 8.67
N ARG A 53 21.99 7.48 8.73
CA ARG A 53 21.79 6.27 9.53
C ARG A 53 21.65 6.61 11.02
N ASP A 54 22.51 7.51 11.52
CA ASP A 54 22.49 7.94 12.91
C ASP A 54 21.16 8.63 13.26
N TRP A 55 20.55 9.39 12.33
CA TRP A 55 19.23 10.02 12.54
C TRP A 55 18.09 9.04 12.85
N PHE A 56 18.14 7.82 12.32
CA PHE A 56 17.10 6.80 12.47
C PHE A 56 17.44 5.70 13.49
N THR A 57 18.48 5.91 14.30
CA THR A 57 18.86 4.95 15.35
C THR A 57 17.86 4.98 16.51
N SER A 58 17.45 3.80 17.02
CA SER A 58 16.34 3.68 17.99
C SER A 58 16.49 4.48 19.28
N ASP A 59 17.70 4.60 19.79
CA ASP A 59 17.94 5.11 21.15
C ASP A 59 18.46 6.56 21.17
N ARG A 60 19.02 7.02 20.04
CA ARG A 60 19.73 8.33 19.93
C ARG A 60 19.43 9.07 18.63
N GLY A 61 18.59 8.51 17.77
CA GLY A 61 18.28 9.08 16.48
C GLY A 61 17.32 10.24 16.63
N ILE A 62 17.77 11.43 16.23
CA ILE A 62 16.99 12.66 16.31
C ILE A 62 15.65 12.60 15.53
N LEU A 63 15.54 11.71 14.54
CA LEU A 63 14.33 11.53 13.73
C LEU A 63 13.56 10.25 14.07
N TYR A 64 14.05 9.42 14.99
CA TYR A 64 13.47 8.10 15.22
C TYR A 64 12.04 8.16 15.75
N LYS A 65 11.76 9.04 16.72
CA LYS A 65 10.40 9.22 17.26
C LYS A 65 9.44 9.74 16.20
N SER A 66 9.79 10.82 15.51
CA SER A 66 8.96 11.41 14.45
C SER A 66 8.74 10.46 13.28
N TYR A 67 9.76 9.63 12.95
CA TYR A 67 9.63 8.55 11.96
C TYR A 67 8.61 7.49 12.41
N GLN A 68 8.67 7.00 13.65
CA GLN A 68 7.72 6.01 14.15
C GLN A 68 6.29 6.54 14.18
N GLN A 69 6.12 7.81 14.57
CA GLN A 69 4.83 8.48 14.54
C GLN A 69 4.27 8.54 13.11
N ARG A 70 5.04 9.12 12.16
CA ARG A 70 4.57 9.27 10.77
C ARG A 70 4.35 7.92 10.10
N ARG A 71 5.17 6.91 10.41
CA ARG A 71 4.99 5.54 9.92
C ARG A 71 3.67 4.94 10.40
N LYS A 72 3.28 5.19 11.65
CA LYS A 72 2.00 4.71 12.19
C LYS A 72 0.83 5.36 11.47
N GLU A 73 0.86 6.69 11.30
CA GLU A 73 -0.15 7.43 10.53
C GLU A 73 -0.26 6.92 9.09
N TRP A 74 0.88 6.70 8.43
CA TRP A 74 0.93 6.17 7.06
C TRP A 74 0.33 4.75 6.94
N VAL A 75 0.51 3.89 7.95
CA VAL A 75 -0.12 2.56 7.96
C VAL A 75 -1.64 2.70 8.11
N GLU A 76 -2.11 3.55 9.02
CA GLU A 76 -3.54 3.80 9.23
C GLU A 76 -4.22 4.39 7.98
N GLU A 77 -3.58 5.38 7.34
CA GLU A 77 -4.02 5.97 6.06
C GLU A 77 -4.10 4.92 4.94
N ASN A 78 -3.09 4.05 4.82
CA ASN A 78 -3.08 3.01 3.79
C ASN A 78 -4.06 1.88 4.06
N GLU A 79 -4.30 1.48 5.31
CA GLU A 79 -5.31 0.47 5.60
C GLU A 79 -6.70 0.95 5.18
N ALA A 80 -7.00 2.23 5.41
CA ALA A 80 -8.24 2.86 4.94
C ALA A 80 -8.33 2.86 3.42
N LEU A 81 -7.26 3.27 2.72
CA LEU A 81 -7.19 3.27 1.26
C LEU A 81 -7.33 1.86 0.67
N ILE A 82 -6.65 0.86 1.24
CA ILE A 82 -6.73 -0.53 0.79
C ILE A 82 -8.16 -1.05 0.94
N LYS A 83 -8.83 -0.73 2.05
CA LYS A 83 -10.22 -1.12 2.26
C LYS A 83 -11.15 -0.46 1.24
N GLU A 84 -10.99 0.82 0.98
CA GLU A 84 -11.76 1.53 -0.05
C GLU A 84 -11.52 0.93 -1.45
N MET A 85 -10.26 0.66 -1.80
CA MET A 85 -9.91 0.01 -3.06
C MET A 85 -10.52 -1.40 -3.17
N GLN A 86 -10.58 -2.15 -2.07
CA GLN A 86 -11.22 -3.46 -2.05
C GLN A 86 -12.73 -3.36 -2.30
N ASP A 87 -13.39 -2.38 -1.69
CA ASP A 87 -14.83 -2.13 -1.89
C ASP A 87 -15.10 -1.71 -3.35
N GLN A 88 -14.31 -0.79 -3.90
CA GLN A 88 -14.40 -0.38 -5.31
C GLN A 88 -14.15 -1.55 -6.27
N PHE A 89 -13.14 -2.38 -5.99
CA PHE A 89 -12.84 -3.57 -6.80
C PHE A 89 -13.99 -4.58 -6.76
N LYS A 90 -14.59 -4.79 -5.59
CA LYS A 90 -15.76 -5.65 -5.43
C LYS A 90 -16.94 -5.15 -6.25
N ASP A 91 -17.25 -3.87 -6.19
CA ASP A 91 -18.35 -3.29 -6.97
C ASP A 91 -18.09 -3.36 -8.47
N ALA A 92 -16.87 -3.01 -8.91
CA ALA A 92 -16.45 -3.13 -10.30
C ALA A 92 -16.53 -4.59 -10.79
N SER A 93 -16.16 -5.55 -9.95
CA SER A 93 -16.25 -6.98 -10.28
C SER A 93 -17.70 -7.45 -10.46
N VAL A 94 -18.63 -6.94 -9.64
CA VAL A 94 -20.06 -7.24 -9.76
C VAL A 94 -20.62 -6.71 -11.08
N ASP A 95 -20.25 -5.49 -11.46
CA ASP A 95 -20.72 -4.89 -12.70
C ASP A 95 -20.11 -5.53 -13.95
N ALA A 96 -18.83 -5.90 -13.88
CA ALA A 96 -18.18 -6.71 -14.91
C ALA A 96 -18.91 -8.06 -15.11
N MET A 97 -19.28 -8.73 -14.01
CA MET A 97 -20.03 -9.99 -14.06
C MET A 97 -21.46 -9.81 -14.63
N LYS A 98 -22.15 -8.72 -14.28
CA LYS A 98 -23.46 -8.39 -14.88
C LYS A 98 -23.34 -8.14 -16.38
N ALA A 99 -22.32 -7.40 -16.82
CA ALA A 99 -22.08 -7.10 -18.23
C ALA A 99 -21.77 -8.39 -19.02
N LEU A 100 -20.93 -9.27 -18.46
CA LEU A 100 -20.64 -10.58 -19.03
C LEU A 100 -21.91 -11.43 -19.16
N ARG A 101 -22.73 -11.50 -18.10
CA ARG A 101 -24.01 -12.22 -18.12
C ARG A 101 -24.96 -11.70 -19.20
N ARG A 102 -25.03 -10.37 -19.40
CA ARG A 102 -25.84 -9.75 -20.46
C ARG A 102 -25.33 -10.14 -21.85
N ARG A 103 -24.01 -10.10 -22.09
CA ARG A 103 -23.40 -10.51 -23.36
C ARG A 103 -23.60 -11.98 -23.68
N ILE A 104 -23.51 -12.86 -22.68
CA ILE A 104 -23.82 -14.29 -22.83
C ILE A 104 -25.29 -14.48 -23.21
N LYS A 105 -26.23 -13.82 -22.50
CA LYS A 105 -27.66 -13.88 -22.81
C LYS A 105 -28.00 -13.37 -24.22
N ALA A 106 -27.25 -12.40 -24.73
CA ALA A 106 -27.39 -11.87 -26.08
C ALA A 106 -26.77 -12.77 -27.17
N GLY A 107 -26.21 -13.95 -26.81
CA GLY A 107 -25.63 -14.90 -27.76
C GLY A 107 -24.14 -14.69 -28.06
N HIS A 108 -23.48 -13.70 -27.46
CA HIS A 108 -22.05 -13.41 -27.67
C HIS A 108 -21.13 -14.25 -26.77
N VAL A 109 -21.33 -15.57 -26.79
CA VAL A 109 -20.66 -16.51 -25.88
C VAL A 109 -19.15 -16.60 -26.16
N LEU A 110 -18.74 -16.70 -27.42
CA LEU A 110 -17.33 -16.83 -27.81
C LEU A 110 -16.49 -15.60 -27.40
N ALA A 111 -17.04 -14.39 -27.60
CA ALA A 111 -16.40 -13.15 -27.18
C ALA A 111 -16.26 -13.06 -25.65
N SER A 112 -17.23 -13.60 -24.91
CA SER A 112 -17.24 -13.63 -23.44
C SER A 112 -16.20 -14.61 -22.90
N ILE A 113 -16.02 -15.77 -23.55
CA ILE A 113 -14.98 -16.75 -23.22
C ILE A 113 -13.58 -16.16 -23.46
N ASN A 114 -13.36 -15.51 -24.61
CA ASN A 114 -12.07 -14.86 -24.91
C ASN A 114 -11.73 -13.72 -23.93
N MET A 115 -12.74 -13.04 -23.37
CA MET A 115 -12.54 -12.03 -22.33
C MET A 115 -12.09 -12.64 -21.01
N LEU A 116 -12.66 -13.78 -20.62
CA LEU A 116 -12.27 -14.51 -19.40
C LEU A 116 -10.86 -15.09 -19.51
N ASP A 117 -10.52 -15.66 -20.66
CA ASP A 117 -9.21 -16.25 -20.93
C ASP A 117 -8.09 -15.21 -20.86
N ARG A 118 -8.30 -14.02 -21.45
CA ARG A 118 -7.38 -12.87 -21.34
C ARG A 118 -7.25 -12.31 -19.92
N ALA A 119 -8.28 -12.45 -19.10
CA ALA A 119 -8.23 -12.08 -17.69
C ALA A 119 -7.55 -13.14 -16.80
N GLY A 120 -7.01 -14.21 -17.40
CA GLY A 120 -6.31 -15.28 -16.70
C GLY A 120 -7.23 -16.31 -16.04
N PHE A 121 -8.54 -16.26 -16.30
CA PHE A 121 -9.45 -17.32 -15.86
C PHE A 121 -9.28 -18.52 -16.78
N GLN A 122 -8.60 -19.55 -16.28
CA GLN A 122 -8.48 -20.80 -17.01
C GLN A 122 -9.85 -21.51 -17.05
N PRO A 123 -10.29 -22.00 -18.21
CA PRO A 123 -11.48 -22.82 -18.30
C PRO A 123 -11.25 -24.10 -17.48
N VAL A 124 -12.14 -24.35 -16.51
CA VAL A 124 -12.16 -25.65 -15.81
C VAL A 124 -12.46 -26.70 -16.88
N GLN A 125 -11.63 -27.73 -16.97
CA GLN A 125 -11.79 -28.82 -17.93
C GLN A 125 -13.25 -29.27 -18.02
N LYS A 126 -13.74 -29.39 -19.27
CA LYS A 126 -15.04 -29.99 -19.57
C LYS A 126 -15.14 -31.32 -18.84
N VAL A 127 -16.13 -31.47 -17.97
CA VAL A 127 -16.61 -32.80 -17.60
C VAL A 127 -17.28 -33.34 -18.87
N GLU A 128 -16.75 -34.44 -19.40
CA GLU A 128 -17.41 -35.15 -20.50
C GLU A 128 -18.84 -35.53 -20.09
N ASP A 129 -19.75 -35.40 -21.06
CA ASP A 129 -21.19 -35.54 -20.92
C ASP A 129 -21.63 -36.77 -20.11
N ILE A 130 -22.49 -36.55 -19.13
CA ILE A 130 -23.47 -37.56 -18.71
C ILE A 130 -24.87 -36.93 -18.80
N SER A 131 -25.37 -36.89 -20.04
CA SER A 131 -26.79 -36.84 -20.47
C SER A 131 -27.66 -35.59 -20.11
N PRO A 132 -28.61 -35.22 -20.98
CA PRO A 132 -29.05 -33.85 -21.17
C PRO A 132 -30.25 -33.53 -20.28
N SER A 133 -30.17 -32.51 -19.42
CA SER A 133 -31.29 -31.59 -19.15
C SER A 133 -31.10 -30.59 -18.01
N LYS A 134 -30.05 -30.66 -17.18
CA LYS A 134 -29.86 -29.66 -16.11
C LYS A 134 -28.39 -29.38 -15.84
N VAL A 135 -27.91 -28.25 -16.38
CA VAL A 135 -26.59 -27.72 -16.01
C VAL A 135 -26.73 -27.02 -14.65
N VAL A 136 -26.22 -27.65 -13.60
CA VAL A 136 -26.07 -27.05 -12.26
C VAL A 136 -24.60 -26.74 -12.06
N PHE A 137 -24.25 -25.46 -11.98
CA PHE A 137 -22.87 -25.04 -11.70
C PHE A 137 -22.68 -24.90 -10.18
N ILE A 138 -21.70 -25.63 -9.63
CA ILE A 138 -21.25 -25.51 -8.24
C ILE A 138 -19.84 -24.92 -8.26
N TYR A 139 -19.63 -23.82 -7.54
CA TYR A 139 -18.33 -23.15 -7.43
C TYR A 139 -17.62 -23.58 -6.15
N ASN A 140 -16.32 -23.90 -6.24
CA ASN A 140 -15.49 -24.18 -5.06
C ASN A 140 -14.44 -23.08 -4.86
N THR A 141 -14.26 -22.64 -3.62
CA THR A 141 -13.33 -21.58 -3.24
C THR A 141 -11.87 -22.07 -3.20
N PRO A 142 -10.88 -21.19 -3.46
CA PRO A 142 -9.50 -21.61 -3.65
C PRO A 142 -8.82 -22.06 -2.34
N LYS A 143 -8.12 -23.20 -2.38
CA LYS A 143 -7.26 -23.69 -1.30
C LYS A 143 -5.99 -22.84 -1.17
N LYS A 144 -5.73 -22.33 0.03
CA LYS A 144 -4.46 -21.70 0.42
C LYS A 144 -3.31 -22.69 0.25
N LYS A 145 -2.30 -22.33 -0.55
CA LYS A 145 -1.03 -23.07 -0.65
C LYS A 145 -0.14 -22.69 0.53
N LYS A 146 0.42 -23.71 1.20
CA LYS A 146 1.51 -23.62 2.18
C LYS A 146 2.82 -23.30 1.47
#